data_AF-A0AA43JZV6-F1
#
_entry.id   AF-A0AA43JZV6-F1
#
_cell.length_a   1.000
_cell.length_b   1.000
_cell.length_c   1.000
_cell.angle_alpha   90.00
_cell.angle_beta   90.00
_cell.angle_gamma   90.00
#
_symmetry.space_group_name_H-M   'P 1'
#
loop_
_entity.id
_entity.type
_entity.pdbx_description
1 polymer ?
#
loop_
_entity_poly.entity_id
_entity_poly.type
_entity_poly.pdbx_seq_one_letter_code
_entity_poly.pdbx_strand_id
1 'polypeptide(L)'
;MNNKNRRTTQKGFSLIELMIVVVVIGVLSAIAIPQYQKYVAKAEVASALATMTGIKTNVEAYAAENGAFPANSLTDELGVPSSIPVGAITFDPDTSAGVGTIVFTFASSGVSTILHDKIFVLSRTGDGAWECDSVATDGVKDELLPKHCKL
;
A
#
# COMPACT_ATOMS: atom_id res chain seq x y z
N MET A 1 6.92 -32.57 60.63
CA MET A 1 6.46 -32.14 59.29
C MET A 1 7.68 -32.04 58.38
N ASN A 2 7.95 -33.06 57.56
CA ASN A 2 9.19 -33.15 56.79
C ASN A 2 8.98 -32.56 55.39
N ASN A 3 9.43 -31.31 55.17
CA ASN A 3 9.24 -30.60 53.90
C ASN A 3 10.31 -31.03 52.88
N LYS A 4 9.94 -31.97 51.99
CA LYS A 4 10.82 -32.53 50.96
C LYS A 4 10.86 -31.59 49.75
N ASN A 5 11.73 -30.59 49.80
CA ASN A 5 11.96 -29.64 48.69
C ASN A 5 12.57 -30.38 47.49
N ARG A 6 11.75 -30.73 46.49
CA ARG A 6 12.22 -31.30 45.22
C ARG A 6 12.88 -30.19 44.40
N ARG A 7 14.21 -30.13 44.37
CA ARG A 7 14.94 -29.32 43.39
C ARG A 7 14.74 -29.94 42.02
N THR A 8 13.96 -29.29 41.16
CA THR A 8 13.91 -29.62 39.73
C THR A 8 15.25 -29.21 39.13
N THR A 9 15.99 -30.17 38.59
CA THR A 9 17.22 -29.91 37.84
C THR A 9 16.85 -29.19 36.55
N GLN A 10 17.12 -27.89 36.47
CA GLN A 10 17.06 -27.16 35.19
C GLN A 10 18.10 -27.77 34.25
N LYS A 11 17.63 -28.41 33.18
CA LYS A 11 18.48 -28.80 32.05
C LYS A 11 18.73 -27.54 31.21
N GLY A 12 19.98 -27.10 31.17
CA GLY A 12 20.40 -26.02 30.28
C GLY A 12 20.44 -26.48 28.83
N PHE A 13 20.27 -25.54 27.91
CA PHE A 13 20.41 -25.77 26.46
C PHE A 13 21.90 -25.84 26.10
N SER A 14 22.29 -26.76 25.22
CA SER A 14 23.68 -26.85 24.78
C SER A 14 24.01 -25.73 23.79
N LEU A 15 25.27 -25.26 23.82
CA LEU A 15 25.74 -24.23 22.90
C LEU A 15 25.64 -24.69 21.43
N ILE A 16 25.86 -25.99 21.18
CA ILE A 16 25.70 -26.57 19.84
C ILE A 16 24.24 -26.63 19.39
N GLU A 17 23.31 -26.89 20.32
CA GLU A 17 21.88 -26.88 20.02
C GLU A 17 21.44 -25.46 19.65
N LEU A 18 21.95 -24.45 20.37
CA LEU A 18 21.65 -23.05 20.07
C LEU A 18 22.20 -22.62 18.71
N MET A 19 23.42 -23.03 18.37
CA MET A 19 24.01 -22.73 17.06
C MET A 19 23.21 -23.32 15.90
N ILE A 20 22.77 -24.58 15.99
CA ILE A 20 21.97 -25.21 14.93
C ILE A 20 20.63 -24.48 14.77
N VAL A 21 19.97 -24.10 15.88
CA VAL A 21 18.70 -23.36 15.84
C VAL A 21 18.88 -22.00 15.14
N VAL A 22 19.94 -21.26 15.47
CA VAL A 22 20.21 -19.96 14.83
C VAL A 22 20.46 -20.12 13.33
N VAL A 23 21.18 -21.17 12.91
CA VAL A 23 21.41 -21.46 11.48
C VAL A 23 20.10 -21.74 10.74
N VAL A 24 19.23 -22.58 11.31
CA VAL A 24 17.94 -22.92 10.69
C VAL A 24 17.04 -21.68 10.59
N ILE A 25 16.92 -20.90 11.67
CA ILE A 25 16.15 -19.64 11.66
C ILE A 25 16.74 -18.65 10.65
N GLY A 26 18.08 -18.57 10.56
CA GLY A 26 18.79 -17.77 9.56
C GLY A 26 18.33 -18.07 8.14
N VAL A 27 18.37 -19.35 7.73
CA VAL A 27 17.94 -19.77 6.38
C VAL A 27 16.46 -19.46 6.13
N LEU A 28 15.58 -19.75 7.09
CA LEU A 28 14.14 -19.49 6.95
C LEU A 28 13.85 -17.98 6.83
N SER A 29 14.51 -17.16 7.65
CA SER A 29 14.33 -15.71 7.65
C SER A 29 14.73 -15.04 6.33
N ALA A 30 15.77 -15.55 5.66
CA ALA A 30 16.22 -15.02 4.38
C ALA A 30 15.15 -15.10 3.28
N ILE A 31 14.27 -16.10 3.35
CA ILE A 31 13.15 -16.27 2.41
C ILE A 31 11.90 -15.54 2.92
N ALA A 32 11.61 -15.68 4.22
CA ALA A 32 10.38 -15.17 4.81
C ALA A 32 10.32 -13.63 4.83
N ILE A 33 11.43 -12.95 5.10
CA ILE A 33 11.45 -11.48 5.25
C ILE A 33 11.08 -10.77 3.92
N PRO A 34 11.72 -11.06 2.77
CA PRO A 34 11.33 -10.44 1.50
C PRO A 34 9.88 -10.74 1.10
N GLN A 35 9.40 -11.96 1.37
CA GLN A 35 8.01 -12.34 1.08
C GLN A 35 7.02 -11.55 1.94
N TYR A 36 7.31 -11.41 3.23
CA TYR A 36 6.49 -10.62 4.15
C TYR A 36 6.47 -9.14 3.74
N GLN A 37 7.60 -8.56 3.36
CA GLN A 37 7.66 -7.17 2.87
C GLN A 37 6.78 -6.95 1.63
N LYS A 38 6.79 -7.89 0.67
CA LYS A 38 5.89 -7.85 -0.49
C LYS A 38 4.42 -7.99 -0.10
N TYR A 39 4.10 -8.83 0.88
CA TYR A 39 2.73 -8.98 1.37
C TYR A 39 2.20 -7.69 2.00
N VAL A 40 3.00 -7.05 2.86
CA VAL A 40 2.65 -5.74 3.46
C VAL A 40 2.47 -4.68 2.37
N ALA A 41 3.40 -4.60 1.40
CA ALA A 41 3.26 -3.67 0.29
C ALA A 41 1.96 -3.89 -0.51
N LYS A 42 1.58 -5.14 -0.80
CA LYS A 42 0.30 -5.44 -1.46
C LYS A 42 -0.92 -4.99 -0.65
N ALA A 43 -0.87 -5.14 0.66
CA ALA A 43 -1.94 -4.69 1.55
C ALA A 43 -2.07 -3.16 1.55
N GLU A 44 -0.94 -2.44 1.56
CA GLU A 44 -0.90 -0.97 1.48
C GLU A 44 -1.43 -0.46 0.13
N VAL A 45 -1.06 -1.11 -0.98
CA VAL A 45 -1.61 -0.78 -2.32
C VAL A 45 -3.12 -1.03 -2.38
N ALA A 46 -3.61 -2.15 -1.81
CA ALA A 46 -5.04 -2.41 -1.73
C ALA A 46 -5.78 -1.37 -0.86
N SER A 47 -5.16 -0.90 0.22
CA SER A 47 -5.70 0.18 1.04
C SER A 47 -5.75 1.51 0.28
N ALA A 48 -4.70 1.85 -0.46
CA ALA A 48 -4.67 3.06 -1.29
C ALA A 48 -5.79 3.02 -2.35
N LEU A 49 -5.97 1.87 -3.00
CA LEU A 49 -7.08 1.66 -3.94
C LEU A 49 -8.44 1.86 -3.29
N ALA A 50 -8.67 1.29 -2.10
CA ALA A 50 -9.93 1.42 -1.39
C ALA A 50 -10.25 2.90 -1.08
N THR A 51 -9.24 3.64 -0.60
CA THR A 51 -9.37 5.09 -0.34
C THR A 51 -9.70 5.85 -1.62
N MET A 52 -8.96 5.61 -2.72
CA MET A 52 -9.22 6.28 -4.00
C MET A 52 -10.58 5.93 -4.59
N THR A 53 -11.05 4.69 -4.43
CA THR A 53 -12.38 4.26 -4.92
C THR A 53 -13.50 4.99 -4.17
N GLY A 54 -13.30 5.32 -2.89
CA GLY A 54 -14.22 6.18 -2.14
C GLY A 54 -14.33 7.58 -2.75
N ILE A 55 -13.20 8.18 -3.12
CA ILE A 55 -13.13 9.52 -3.72
C ILE A 55 -13.62 9.55 -5.17
N LYS A 56 -13.36 8.47 -5.93
CA LYS A 56 -13.77 8.30 -7.32
C LYS A 56 -15.24 8.63 -7.57
N THR A 57 -16.13 8.26 -6.65
CA THR A 57 -17.57 8.54 -6.80
C THR A 57 -17.87 10.04 -6.80
N ASN A 58 -17.19 10.81 -5.95
CA ASN A 58 -17.34 12.26 -5.87
C ASN A 58 -16.72 12.94 -7.10
N VAL A 59 -15.58 12.42 -7.58
CA VAL A 59 -14.93 12.87 -8.82
C VAL A 59 -15.83 12.64 -10.03
N GLU A 60 -16.51 11.49 -10.11
CA GLU A 60 -17.48 11.21 -11.17
C GLU A 60 -18.67 12.19 -11.14
N ALA A 61 -19.25 12.42 -9.96
CA ALA A 61 -20.33 13.39 -9.81
C ALA A 61 -19.89 14.79 -10.27
N TYR A 62 -18.71 15.23 -9.83
CA TYR A 62 -18.14 16.50 -10.24
C TYR A 62 -17.96 16.60 -11.76
N ALA A 63 -17.39 15.55 -12.38
CA ALA A 63 -17.15 15.52 -13.82
C ALA A 63 -18.45 15.51 -14.63
N ALA A 64 -19.49 14.83 -14.14
CA ALA A 64 -20.81 14.81 -14.76
C ALA A 64 -21.53 16.18 -14.67
N GLU A 65 -21.39 16.89 -13.56
CA GLU A 65 -22.04 18.18 -13.33
C GLU A 65 -21.31 19.34 -14.04
N ASN A 66 -19.98 19.33 -14.03
CA ASN A 66 -19.16 20.45 -14.49
C ASN A 66 -18.55 20.21 -15.88
N GLY A 67 -18.62 18.98 -16.41
CA GLY A 67 -17.98 18.62 -17.67
C GLY A 67 -16.45 18.66 -17.63
N ALA A 68 -15.84 18.73 -16.44
CA ALA A 68 -14.41 18.87 -16.24
C ALA A 68 -13.92 17.95 -15.12
N PHE A 69 -12.68 17.47 -15.23
CA PHE A 69 -12.05 16.75 -14.12
C PHE A 69 -11.69 17.75 -13.02
N PRO A 70 -11.85 17.40 -11.73
CA PRO A 70 -11.57 18.34 -10.65
C PRO A 70 -10.10 18.74 -10.60
N ALA A 71 -9.88 20.04 -10.36
CA ALA A 71 -8.54 20.55 -10.08
C ALA A 71 -8.04 20.07 -8.71
N ASN A 72 -6.71 20.00 -8.55
CA ASN A 72 -6.10 19.59 -7.28
C ASN A 72 -6.51 20.45 -6.06
N SER A 73 -6.95 21.69 -6.27
CA SER A 73 -7.45 22.56 -5.20
C SER A 73 -8.78 22.10 -4.60
N LEU A 74 -9.49 21.15 -5.24
CA LEU A 74 -10.81 20.68 -4.84
C LEU A 74 -10.76 19.38 -4.00
N THR A 75 -9.57 18.93 -3.59
CA THR A 75 -9.43 17.69 -2.81
C THR A 75 -10.27 17.71 -1.53
N ASP A 76 -10.24 18.82 -0.79
CA ASP A 76 -11.00 18.96 0.46
C ASP A 76 -12.51 18.98 0.22
N GLU A 77 -12.96 19.68 -0.83
CA GLU A 77 -14.37 19.78 -1.21
C GLU A 77 -14.94 18.43 -1.70
N LEU A 78 -14.11 17.62 -2.35
CA LEU A 78 -14.47 16.28 -2.82
C LEU A 78 -14.21 15.18 -1.77
N GLY A 79 -13.93 15.56 -0.52
CA GLY A 79 -13.89 14.65 0.61
C GLY A 79 -12.61 13.83 0.75
N VAL A 80 -11.51 14.28 0.15
CA VAL A 80 -10.17 13.71 0.42
C VAL A 80 -9.80 14.01 1.87
N PRO A 81 -9.46 13.00 2.70
CA PRO A 81 -9.02 13.24 4.07
C PRO A 81 -7.71 14.05 4.08
N SER A 82 -7.62 15.03 4.99
CA SER A 82 -6.41 15.85 5.18
C SER A 82 -5.20 15.05 5.67
N SER A 83 -5.42 13.83 6.18
CA SER A 83 -4.36 12.90 6.56
C SER A 83 -4.77 11.48 6.20
N ILE A 84 -3.95 10.84 5.36
CA ILE A 84 -4.07 9.43 5.02
C ILE A 84 -2.79 8.76 5.54
N PRO A 85 -2.86 7.78 6.47
CA PRO A 85 -1.68 7.25 7.14
C PRO A 85 -0.59 6.69 6.21
N VAL A 86 -0.97 6.23 5.01
CA VAL A 86 -0.07 5.57 4.07
C VAL A 86 0.33 6.45 2.88
N GLY A 87 -0.13 7.70 2.81
CA GLY A 87 0.18 8.56 1.67
C GLY A 87 -0.69 9.80 1.53
N ALA A 88 -0.81 10.30 0.31
CA ALA A 88 -1.63 11.44 -0.04
C ALA A 88 -2.31 11.23 -1.40
N ILE A 89 -3.47 11.87 -1.58
CA ILE A 89 -4.21 11.89 -2.84
C ILE A 89 -4.09 13.28 -3.45
N THR A 90 -3.87 13.33 -4.75
CA THR A 90 -3.91 14.55 -5.56
C THR A 90 -4.71 14.30 -6.83
N PHE A 91 -5.23 15.37 -7.43
CA PHE A 91 -5.93 15.31 -8.72
C PHE A 91 -5.07 15.94 -9.81
N ASP A 92 -4.91 15.22 -10.91
CA ASP A 92 -4.17 15.66 -12.08
C ASP A 92 -5.13 15.71 -13.29
N PRO A 93 -5.80 16.85 -13.53
CA PRO A 93 -6.70 16.98 -14.67
C PRO A 93 -5.93 17.01 -15.99
N ASP A 94 -6.44 16.29 -16.99
CA ASP A 94 -5.93 16.39 -18.36
C ASP A 94 -6.47 17.68 -19.02
N THR A 95 -5.85 18.06 -20.12
CA THR A 95 -6.34 19.05 -21.09
C THR A 95 -7.70 18.71 -21.70
N SER A 96 -8.08 17.43 -21.72
CA SER A 96 -9.37 16.97 -22.23
C SER A 96 -10.48 17.07 -21.19
N ALA A 97 -11.65 17.57 -21.60
CA ALA A 97 -12.80 17.77 -20.73
C ALA A 97 -13.24 16.47 -20.04
N GLY A 98 -13.28 16.47 -18.70
CA GLY A 98 -13.67 15.33 -17.89
C GLY A 98 -12.64 14.19 -17.84
N VAL A 99 -11.45 14.35 -18.41
CA VAL A 99 -10.37 13.35 -18.37
C VAL A 99 -9.35 13.78 -17.32
N GLY A 100 -8.82 12.81 -16.58
CA GLY A 100 -7.80 13.09 -15.58
C GLY A 100 -7.51 11.89 -14.70
N THR A 101 -6.59 12.10 -13.77
CA THR A 101 -6.02 11.04 -12.96
C THR A 101 -6.11 11.38 -11.49
N ILE A 102 -6.60 10.43 -10.69
CA ILE A 102 -6.44 10.45 -9.23
C ILE A 102 -5.09 9.81 -8.94
N VAL A 103 -4.21 10.58 -8.31
CA VAL A 103 -2.82 10.16 -8.03
C VAL A 103 -2.68 9.92 -6.54
N PHE A 104 -2.35 8.69 -6.16
CA PHE A 104 -1.96 8.33 -4.80
C PHE A 104 -0.44 8.25 -4.70
N THR A 105 0.14 9.06 -3.81
CA THR A 105 1.58 9.03 -3.51
C THR A 105 1.79 8.41 -2.14
N PHE A 106 2.53 7.30 -2.07
CA PHE A 106 2.88 6.66 -0.81
C PHE A 106 3.84 7.54 0.00
N ALA A 107 3.67 7.53 1.32
CA ALA A 107 4.51 8.32 2.21
C ALA A 107 5.99 7.85 2.16
N SER A 108 6.91 8.76 2.46
CA SER A 108 8.35 8.47 2.54
C SER A 108 8.74 7.67 3.80
N SER A 109 7.81 7.48 4.72
CA SER A 109 7.98 6.71 5.95
C SER A 109 6.63 6.19 6.46
N GLY A 110 6.66 5.21 7.37
CA GLY A 110 5.43 4.62 7.92
C GLY A 110 4.71 3.66 6.97
N VAL A 111 5.31 3.36 5.81
CA VAL A 111 4.85 2.38 4.82
C VAL A 111 5.96 1.39 4.50
N SER A 112 5.65 0.35 3.73
CA SER A 112 6.64 -0.60 3.22
C SER A 112 7.75 0.12 2.47
N THR A 113 9.01 -0.27 2.73
CA THR A 113 10.20 0.28 2.06
C THR A 113 10.20 0.06 0.55
N ILE A 114 9.37 -0.86 0.06
CA ILE A 114 9.17 -1.13 -1.37
C ILE A 114 8.35 -0.01 -2.04
N LEU A 115 7.54 0.71 -1.25
CA LEU A 115 6.58 1.71 -1.71
C LEU A 115 6.98 3.15 -1.41
N HIS A 116 8.11 3.41 -0.74
CA HIS A 116 8.55 4.77 -0.45
C HIS A 116 8.55 5.64 -1.71
N ASP A 117 7.80 6.74 -1.64
CA ASP A 117 7.65 7.73 -2.71
C ASP A 117 7.13 7.15 -4.05
N LYS A 118 6.51 5.97 -4.00
CA LYS A 118 5.88 5.36 -5.19
C LYS A 118 4.49 5.91 -5.41
N ILE A 119 4.06 5.82 -6.66
CA ILE A 119 2.81 6.37 -7.13
C ILE A 119 1.91 5.26 -7.66
N PHE A 120 0.63 5.35 -7.33
CA PHE A 120 -0.43 4.50 -7.86
C PHE A 120 -1.58 5.38 -8.37
N VAL A 121 -2.12 5.07 -9.55
CA VAL A 121 -3.05 5.97 -10.25
C VAL A 121 -4.37 5.30 -10.63
N LEU A 122 -5.44 6.09 -10.58
CA LEU A 122 -6.73 5.79 -11.23
C LEU A 122 -6.99 6.84 -12.30
N SER A 123 -7.01 6.43 -13.56
CA SER A 123 -7.24 7.32 -14.70
C SER A 123 -8.68 7.19 -15.20
N ARG A 124 -9.32 8.34 -15.40
CA ARG A 124 -10.63 8.45 -16.04
C ARG A 124 -10.44 8.82 -17.50
N THR A 125 -10.88 7.95 -18.40
CA THR A 125 -10.84 8.17 -19.85
C THR A 125 -11.96 9.08 -20.33
N GLY A 126 -11.88 9.55 -21.58
CA GLY A 126 -12.90 10.41 -22.20
C GLY A 126 -14.29 9.78 -22.28
N ASP A 127 -14.35 8.44 -22.36
CA ASP A 127 -15.59 7.68 -22.37
C ASP A 127 -16.16 7.43 -20.95
N GLY A 128 -15.52 7.98 -19.92
CA GLY A 128 -15.88 7.77 -18.51
C GLY A 128 -15.48 6.40 -17.95
N ALA A 129 -14.72 5.60 -18.71
CA ALA A 129 -14.14 4.37 -18.20
C ALA A 129 -12.98 4.67 -17.25
N TRP A 130 -12.81 3.83 -16.23
CA TRP A 130 -11.73 3.94 -15.25
C TRP A 130 -10.73 2.82 -15.43
N GLU A 131 -9.47 3.21 -15.50
CA GLU A 131 -8.34 2.30 -15.58
C GLU A 131 -7.46 2.55 -14.38
N CYS A 132 -6.93 1.48 -13.80
CA CYS A 132 -5.94 1.59 -12.75
C CYS A 132 -4.61 1.09 -13.28
N ASP A 133 -3.58 1.91 -13.08
CA ASP A 133 -2.25 1.66 -13.61
C ASP A 133 -1.18 2.20 -12.63
N SER A 134 0.06 1.86 -12.90
CA SER A 134 1.23 2.50 -12.33
C SER A 134 1.78 3.50 -13.34
N VAL A 135 2.13 4.72 -12.90
CA VAL A 135 2.83 5.67 -13.76
C VAL A 135 4.18 5.11 -14.20
N ALA A 136 4.57 5.34 -15.45
CA ALA A 136 5.80 4.79 -16.03
C ALA A 136 7.08 5.19 -15.27
N THR A 137 7.04 6.33 -14.57
CA THR A 137 8.13 6.80 -13.69
C THR A 137 7.62 6.78 -12.26
N ASP A 138 8.33 6.09 -11.36
CA ASP A 138 7.99 5.94 -9.94
C ASP A 138 6.66 5.20 -9.62
N GLY A 139 6.10 4.51 -10.59
CA GLY A 139 4.97 3.62 -10.39
C GLY A 139 5.26 2.48 -9.41
N VAL A 140 4.23 2.10 -8.66
CA VAL A 140 4.19 0.82 -7.95
C VAL A 140 4.38 -0.32 -8.95
N LYS A 141 5.28 -1.26 -8.66
CA LYS A 141 5.55 -2.41 -9.55
C LYS A 141 4.28 -3.25 -9.79
N ASP A 142 4.09 -3.73 -11.02
CA ASP A 142 2.95 -4.57 -11.44
C ASP A 142 2.73 -5.82 -10.59
N GLU A 143 3.79 -6.38 -9.98
CA GLU A 143 3.66 -7.53 -9.09
C GLU A 143 2.81 -7.20 -7.84
N LEU A 144 2.82 -5.94 -7.41
CA LEU A 144 2.15 -5.43 -6.22
C LEU A 144 0.75 -4.90 -6.52
N LEU A 145 0.43 -4.63 -7.79
CA LEU A 145 -0.89 -4.17 -8.19
C LEU A 145 -1.97 -5.25 -7.96
N PRO A 146 -3.17 -4.85 -7.52
CA PRO A 146 -4.33 -5.75 -7.46
C PRO A 146 -4.61 -6.39 -8.82
N LYS A 147 -5.15 -7.61 -8.83
CA LYS A 147 -5.36 -8.37 -10.08
C LYS A 147 -6.25 -7.67 -11.12
N HIS A 148 -7.17 -6.82 -10.69
CA HIS A 148 -8.06 -6.07 -11.57
C HIS A 148 -7.44 -4.75 -12.08
N CYS A 149 -6.25 -4.40 -11.61
CA CYS A 149 -5.45 -3.26 -12.05
C CYS A 149 -4.26 -3.68 -12.90
N LYS A 150 -4.38 -4.84 -13.54
CA LYS A 150 -3.42 -5.30 -14.51
C LYS A 150 -4.09 -5.19 -15.87
N LEU A 151 -3.44 -4.46 -16.78
CA LEU A 151 -3.73 -4.50 -18.20
C LEU A 151 -3.47 -5.92 -18.76
#